data_AF-A0A061HC77-F1
#
_entry.id   AF-A0A061HC77-F1
#
_cell.length_a   1.000
_cell.length_b   1.000
_cell.length_c   1.000
_cell.angle_alpha   90.00
_cell.angle_beta   90.00
_cell.angle_gamma   90.00
#
_symmetry.space_group_name_H-M   'P 1'
#
loop_
_entity.id
_entity.type
_entity.pdbx_description
1 polymer ?
#
loop_
_entity_poly.entity_id
_entity_poly.type
_entity_poly.pdbx_seq_one_letter_code
_entity_poly.pdbx_strand_id
1 'polypeptide(L)'
;MHPKRYEEVFSNLWRTDKFSELHDWGIFCHQAANDACQGLIHAQKDKKYPSVYDGSSTFFVSDAILFASAISRQGEISYRGPSGDLRLIIDSSCNFFGIVIKSNTSPDRRCYQPADPSGELDLYDSRVSRSLPVFRGYKCGYKIFGNSQVEKILKEAYENSSLWQSQETVISFSRLLDIGQLFGREILLLPSKISYTPEQVTEVTSNPSLIVIDSEYRLLGMVNKVGNQWEKCLELWEKEPEPFQSVDNTRNSSESGFSAA
;
A
#
# COMPACT_ATOMS: atom_id res chain seq x y z
N MET A 1 18.17 -1.51 18.06
CA MET A 1 19.12 -0.61 17.39
C MET A 1 18.52 -0.25 16.03
N HIS A 2 18.07 1.01 15.87
CA HIS A 2 17.48 1.70 14.71
C HIS A 2 16.57 0.97 13.69
N PRO A 3 15.27 1.34 13.61
CA PRO A 3 14.50 1.24 12.38
C PRO A 3 14.73 2.50 11.54
N LYS A 4 15.33 2.37 10.35
CA LYS A 4 15.40 3.45 9.36
C LYS A 4 14.98 2.95 7.98
N ARG A 5 14.04 3.70 7.37
CA ARG A 5 13.69 3.84 5.94
C ARG A 5 12.83 2.77 5.26
N TYR A 6 11.51 2.97 5.35
CA TYR A 6 10.49 2.39 4.46
C TYR A 6 9.64 3.43 3.70
N GLU A 7 10.08 4.69 3.54
CA GLU A 7 9.18 5.76 3.04
C GLU A 7 9.25 6.08 1.53
N GLU A 8 10.25 5.62 0.78
CA GLU A 8 10.40 6.04 -0.65
C GLU A 8 9.61 5.20 -1.68
N VAL A 9 9.00 4.09 -1.28
CA VAL A 9 8.34 3.15 -2.22
C VAL A 9 6.83 3.37 -2.36
N PHE A 10 6.22 4.09 -1.44
CA PHE A 10 4.82 4.54 -1.56
C PHE A 10 4.60 5.35 -2.83
N SER A 11 5.52 6.26 -3.15
CA SER A 11 5.33 7.25 -4.23
C SER A 11 5.28 6.66 -5.64
N ASN A 12 5.97 5.55 -5.91
CA ASN A 12 6.21 5.09 -7.28
C ASN A 12 5.18 4.08 -7.80
N LEU A 13 4.37 3.47 -6.93
CA LEU A 13 3.34 2.52 -7.34
C LEU A 13 1.98 3.15 -7.61
N TRP A 14 1.68 4.29 -6.99
CA TRP A 14 0.39 4.96 -7.18
C TRP A 14 0.51 6.35 -7.81
N ARG A 15 1.69 6.64 -8.40
CA ARG A 15 2.05 7.90 -9.08
C ARG A 15 1.38 8.09 -10.44
N THR A 16 0.58 7.15 -10.91
CA THR A 16 -0.17 7.32 -12.15
C THR A 16 -1.47 8.05 -11.82
N ASP A 17 -1.74 9.11 -12.56
CA ASP A 17 -2.92 10.00 -12.47
C ASP A 17 -4.24 9.30 -12.87
N LYS A 18 -4.28 7.97 -12.78
CA LYS A 18 -5.27 7.06 -13.37
C LYS A 18 -5.68 5.98 -12.37
N PHE A 19 -6.08 6.38 -11.16
CA PHE A 19 -6.65 5.43 -10.19
C PHE A 19 -8.17 5.32 -10.28
N SER A 20 -8.80 6.20 -11.07
CA SER A 20 -10.10 5.93 -11.69
C SER A 20 -10.06 4.74 -12.67
N GLU A 21 -8.87 4.18 -12.96
CA GLU A 21 -8.63 3.00 -13.79
C GLU A 21 -8.16 1.79 -12.94
N LEU A 22 -8.67 1.63 -11.71
CA LEU A 22 -8.50 0.38 -10.95
C LEU A 22 -9.02 -0.84 -11.73
N HIS A 23 -10.05 -0.64 -12.55
CA HIS A 23 -10.52 -1.64 -13.51
C HIS A 23 -9.47 -2.02 -14.56
N ASP A 24 -8.64 -1.07 -15.02
CA ASP A 24 -7.66 -1.36 -16.06
C ASP A 24 -6.42 -2.05 -15.50
N TRP A 25 -5.99 -1.75 -14.27
CA TRP A 25 -4.86 -2.50 -13.67
C TRP A 25 -5.19 -3.97 -13.42
N GLY A 26 -6.44 -4.30 -13.06
CA GLY A 26 -6.88 -5.69 -13.00
C GLY A 26 -6.73 -6.39 -14.36
N ILE A 27 -7.15 -5.72 -15.43
CA ILE A 27 -7.04 -6.21 -16.81
C ILE A 27 -5.57 -6.32 -17.24
N PHE A 28 -4.74 -5.30 -16.96
CA PHE A 28 -3.32 -5.29 -17.28
C PHE A 28 -2.55 -6.39 -16.54
N CYS A 29 -2.76 -6.54 -15.23
CA CYS A 29 -2.12 -7.60 -14.45
C CYS A 29 -2.55 -8.98 -14.93
N HIS A 30 -3.82 -9.16 -15.30
CA HIS A 30 -4.31 -10.42 -15.86
C HIS A 30 -3.65 -10.76 -17.19
N GLN A 31 -3.61 -9.81 -18.13
CA GLN A 31 -2.94 -10.00 -19.42
C GLN A 31 -1.44 -10.26 -19.24
N ALA A 32 -0.77 -9.47 -18.41
CA ALA A 32 0.65 -9.63 -18.11
C ALA A 32 0.95 -10.99 -17.45
N ALA A 33 0.07 -11.49 -16.58
CA ALA A 33 0.20 -12.81 -15.98
C ALA A 33 0.04 -13.93 -17.00
N ASN A 34 -0.91 -13.79 -17.93
CA ASN A 34 -1.06 -14.71 -19.03
C ASN A 34 0.18 -14.71 -19.95
N ASP A 35 0.69 -13.53 -20.31
CA ASP A 35 1.89 -13.38 -21.14
C ASP A 35 3.14 -13.94 -20.44
N ALA A 36 3.26 -13.74 -19.12
CA ALA A 36 4.29 -14.35 -18.30
C ALA A 36 4.19 -15.88 -18.31
N CYS A 37 2.98 -16.42 -18.14
CA CYS A 37 2.70 -17.85 -18.19
C CYS A 37 3.07 -18.46 -19.55
N GLN A 38 2.69 -17.83 -20.66
CA GLN A 38 3.11 -18.25 -22.00
C GLN A 38 4.64 -18.27 -22.15
N GLY A 39 5.31 -17.28 -21.55
CA GLY A 39 6.77 -17.23 -21.48
C GLY A 39 7.39 -18.42 -20.71
N LEU A 40 6.70 -18.92 -19.68
CA LEU A 40 7.12 -20.10 -18.90
C LEU A 40 6.91 -21.40 -19.70
N ILE A 41 5.73 -21.57 -20.31
CA ILE A 41 5.37 -22.76 -21.10
C ILE A 41 6.30 -22.90 -22.31
N HIS A 42 6.59 -21.78 -22.98
CA HIS A 42 7.44 -21.73 -24.17
C HIS A 42 8.83 -21.17 -23.87
N ALA A 43 9.42 -21.60 -22.74
CA ALA A 43 10.72 -21.13 -22.30
C ALA A 43 11.80 -21.38 -23.37
N GLN A 44 12.53 -20.31 -23.72
CA GLN A 44 13.64 -20.34 -24.68
C GLN A 44 14.96 -20.05 -23.97
N LYS A 45 16.04 -20.70 -24.39
CA LYS A 45 17.37 -20.59 -23.74
C LYS A 45 17.94 -19.17 -23.74
N ASP A 46 17.54 -18.32 -24.67
CA ASP A 46 18.01 -16.94 -24.83
C ASP A 46 17.15 -15.91 -24.08
N LYS A 47 16.04 -16.33 -23.46
CA LYS A 47 15.17 -15.46 -22.66
C LYS A 47 15.59 -15.45 -21.20
N LYS A 48 15.56 -14.26 -20.58
CA LYS A 48 15.90 -14.08 -19.16
C LYS A 48 14.70 -14.28 -18.24
N TYR A 49 13.50 -14.03 -18.74
CA TYR A 49 12.24 -14.08 -18.00
C TYR A 49 11.23 -15.01 -18.70
N PRO A 50 10.31 -15.64 -17.94
CA PRO A 50 10.22 -15.64 -16.48
C PRO A 50 11.42 -16.33 -15.81
N SER A 51 11.81 -15.91 -14.61
CA SER A 51 12.90 -16.51 -13.83
C SER A 51 12.42 -16.89 -12.43
N VAL A 52 12.97 -17.96 -11.84
CA VAL A 52 12.64 -18.37 -10.46
C VAL A 52 12.80 -17.20 -9.49
N TYR A 53 11.83 -17.07 -8.58
CA TYR A 53 11.74 -16.00 -7.59
C TYR A 53 11.58 -16.57 -6.19
N ASP A 54 12.38 -16.10 -5.25
CA ASP A 54 12.24 -16.43 -3.82
C ASP A 54 11.26 -15.46 -3.16
N GLY A 55 10.04 -15.95 -2.91
CA GLY A 55 8.97 -15.18 -2.27
C GLY A 55 8.95 -15.25 -0.75
N SER A 56 9.91 -15.91 -0.11
CA SER A 56 9.87 -16.15 1.34
C SER A 56 9.84 -14.85 2.16
N SER A 57 10.61 -13.85 1.73
CA SER A 57 10.72 -12.55 2.42
C SER A 57 9.64 -11.53 2.02
N THR A 58 9.01 -11.68 0.85
CA THR A 58 8.06 -10.70 0.31
C THR A 58 6.61 -11.14 0.42
N PHE A 59 6.35 -12.45 0.35
CA PHE A 59 5.03 -13.05 0.35
C PHE A 59 4.85 -14.15 1.41
N PHE A 60 5.88 -14.47 2.20
CA PHE A 60 5.84 -15.56 3.19
C PHE A 60 5.55 -16.94 2.58
N VAL A 61 5.99 -17.15 1.34
CA VAL A 61 5.84 -18.40 0.59
C VAL A 61 7.15 -19.16 0.59
N SER A 62 7.15 -20.40 1.09
CA SER A 62 8.33 -21.28 1.14
C SER A 62 8.12 -22.63 0.47
N ASP A 63 6.87 -22.99 0.18
CA ASP A 63 6.45 -24.29 -0.34
C ASP A 63 5.98 -24.25 -1.81
N ALA A 64 5.97 -23.06 -2.44
CA ALA A 64 5.65 -22.90 -3.85
C ALA A 64 6.82 -22.29 -4.64
N ILE A 65 6.97 -22.73 -5.89
CA ILE A 65 7.92 -22.13 -6.83
C ILE A 65 7.23 -20.95 -7.49
N LEU A 66 7.78 -19.76 -7.25
CA LEU A 66 7.34 -18.53 -7.88
C LEU A 66 8.26 -18.17 -9.05
N PHE A 67 7.69 -17.46 -10.02
CA PHE A 67 8.39 -16.94 -11.19
C PHE A 67 8.17 -15.45 -11.30
N ALA A 68 9.27 -14.71 -11.48
CA ALA A 68 9.27 -13.29 -11.75
C ALA A 68 9.40 -13.03 -13.25
N SER A 69 8.47 -12.24 -13.80
CA SER A 69 8.56 -11.67 -15.14
C SER A 69 8.69 -10.16 -15.03
N ALA A 70 9.44 -9.56 -15.94
CA ALA A 70 9.65 -8.14 -15.86
C ALA A 70 8.58 -7.36 -16.61
N ILE A 71 8.06 -6.32 -15.97
CA ILE A 71 6.95 -5.52 -16.50
C ILE A 71 7.34 -4.04 -16.62
N SER A 72 6.78 -3.37 -17.61
CA SER A 72 6.79 -1.91 -17.70
C SER A 72 5.71 -1.32 -16.76
N ARG A 73 5.71 0.01 -16.60
CA ARG A 73 4.65 0.72 -15.87
C ARG A 73 3.31 0.69 -16.60
N GLN A 74 3.32 0.30 -17.87
CA GLN A 74 2.16 0.10 -18.73
C GLN A 74 1.69 -1.37 -18.72
N GLY A 75 2.33 -2.25 -17.94
CA GLY A 75 1.96 -3.65 -17.83
C GLY A 75 2.53 -4.57 -18.93
N GLU A 76 3.39 -4.06 -19.82
CA GLU A 76 3.98 -4.87 -20.89
C GLU A 76 5.10 -5.77 -20.35
N ILE A 77 5.06 -7.06 -20.72
CA ILE A 77 6.10 -8.03 -20.34
C ILE A 77 7.33 -7.88 -21.21
N SER A 78 8.51 -7.81 -20.59
CA SER A 78 9.79 -7.87 -21.27
C SER A 78 10.49 -9.21 -21.06
N TYR A 79 10.79 -9.88 -22.17
CA TYR A 79 11.49 -11.17 -22.19
C TYR A 79 13.00 -11.06 -22.41
N ARG A 80 13.49 -9.88 -22.86
CA ARG A 80 14.88 -9.63 -23.25
C ARG A 80 15.38 -8.29 -22.68
N GLY A 81 16.55 -8.29 -22.03
CA GLY A 81 17.27 -7.07 -21.67
C GLY A 81 16.95 -6.48 -20.27
N PRO A 82 17.52 -5.29 -19.96
CA PRO A 82 17.35 -4.63 -18.67
C PRO A 82 15.94 -4.08 -18.55
N SER A 83 15.06 -4.91 -18.05
CA SER A 83 13.78 -4.50 -17.53
C SER A 83 13.99 -3.68 -16.25
N GLY A 84 13.18 -2.63 -16.05
CA GLY A 84 13.24 -1.72 -14.90
C GLY A 84 13.15 -2.39 -13.52
N ASP A 85 12.58 -1.72 -12.54
CA ASP A 85 12.51 -2.23 -11.17
C ASP A 85 11.31 -3.16 -10.91
N LEU A 86 10.25 -3.08 -11.71
CA LEU A 86 9.01 -3.85 -11.47
C LEU A 86 9.06 -5.29 -11.99
N ARG A 87 8.61 -6.23 -11.16
CA ARG A 87 8.44 -7.64 -11.51
C ARG A 87 7.04 -8.12 -11.17
N LEU A 88 6.37 -8.72 -12.13
CA LEU A 88 5.16 -9.50 -11.94
C LEU A 88 5.53 -10.89 -11.42
N ILE A 89 4.87 -11.34 -10.37
CA ILE A 89 5.11 -12.64 -9.74
C ILE A 89 3.91 -13.55 -10.02
N ILE A 90 4.19 -14.73 -10.56
CA ILE A 90 3.23 -15.81 -10.78
C ILE A 90 3.73 -17.10 -10.12
N ASP A 91 2.83 -18.03 -9.83
CA ASP A 91 3.21 -19.40 -9.44
C ASP A 91 3.40 -20.32 -10.66
N SER A 92 3.78 -21.58 -10.43
CA SER A 92 3.91 -22.61 -11.47
C SER A 92 2.59 -23.01 -12.13
N SER A 93 1.45 -22.67 -11.51
CA SER A 93 0.10 -22.88 -12.05
C SER A 93 -0.42 -21.66 -12.79
N CYS A 94 0.45 -20.66 -13.04
CA CYS A 94 0.13 -19.42 -13.72
C CYS A 94 -0.87 -18.51 -13.00
N ASN A 95 -1.02 -18.68 -11.68
CA ASN A 95 -1.80 -17.75 -10.88
C ASN A 95 -0.98 -16.49 -10.60
N PHE A 96 -1.62 -15.33 -10.75
CA PHE A 96 -1.02 -14.06 -10.35
C PHE A 96 -0.88 -13.98 -8.83
N PHE A 97 0.34 -13.73 -8.36
CA PHE A 97 0.67 -13.66 -6.94
C PHE A 97 0.84 -12.22 -6.45
N GLY A 98 1.39 -11.35 -7.29
CA GLY A 98 1.61 -9.94 -6.94
C GLY A 98 2.64 -9.25 -7.83
N ILE A 99 2.99 -8.02 -7.47
CA ILE A 99 4.08 -7.28 -8.10
C ILE A 99 5.12 -6.95 -7.02
N VAL A 100 6.39 -6.97 -7.38
CA VAL A 100 7.49 -6.52 -6.52
C VAL A 100 8.36 -5.49 -7.24
N ILE A 101 8.95 -4.59 -6.46
CA ILE A 101 10.00 -3.67 -6.89
C ILE A 101 11.34 -4.27 -6.47
N LYS A 102 12.19 -4.54 -7.46
CA LYS A 102 13.59 -4.92 -7.27
C LYS A 102 14.41 -3.68 -6.92
N SER A 103 15.33 -3.83 -5.98
CA SER A 103 16.34 -2.82 -5.67
C SER A 103 17.73 -3.46 -5.69
N ASN A 104 18.73 -2.72 -6.16
CA ASN A 104 20.12 -3.19 -6.13
C ASN A 104 20.75 -3.06 -4.72
N THR A 105 20.13 -2.28 -3.82
CA THR A 105 20.71 -1.89 -2.53
C THR A 105 19.85 -2.25 -1.34
N SER A 106 18.66 -2.82 -1.57
CA SER A 106 17.74 -3.21 -0.50
C SER A 106 16.96 -4.46 -0.91
N PRO A 107 16.39 -5.20 0.07
CA PRO A 107 15.51 -6.31 -0.22
C PRO A 107 14.37 -5.91 -1.15
N ASP A 108 13.87 -6.87 -1.92
CA ASP A 108 12.71 -6.68 -2.78
C ASP A 108 11.51 -6.22 -1.97
N ARG A 109 10.71 -5.33 -2.55
CA ARG A 109 9.56 -4.74 -1.87
C ARG A 109 8.29 -5.09 -2.63
N ARG A 110 7.32 -5.66 -1.93
CA ARG A 110 6.01 -5.97 -2.51
C ARG A 110 5.22 -4.70 -2.77
N CYS A 111 4.46 -4.75 -3.85
CA CYS A 111 3.45 -3.76 -4.20
C CYS A 111 2.19 -4.01 -3.41
N TYR A 112 1.61 -2.96 -2.84
CA TYR A 112 0.41 -3.08 -2.03
C TYR A 112 -0.78 -3.50 -2.88
N GLN A 113 -1.56 -4.45 -2.37
CA GLN A 113 -2.83 -4.84 -2.97
C GLN A 113 -3.93 -3.99 -2.34
N PRO A 114 -4.65 -3.16 -3.12
CA PRO A 114 -5.78 -2.40 -2.61
C PRO A 114 -6.81 -3.34 -1.98
N ALA A 115 -7.34 -2.96 -0.83
CA ALA A 115 -8.44 -3.67 -0.17
C ALA A 115 -9.58 -2.70 0.15
N ASP A 116 -10.80 -3.21 0.24
CA ASP A 116 -11.93 -2.44 0.73
C ASP A 116 -11.95 -2.48 2.27
N PRO A 117 -11.95 -1.32 2.96
CA PRO A 117 -12.04 -1.28 4.42
C PRO A 117 -13.38 -1.80 4.96
N SER A 118 -14.44 -1.75 4.15
CA SER A 118 -15.78 -2.16 4.56
C SER A 118 -15.95 -3.66 4.66
N GLY A 119 -14.90 -4.43 4.30
CA GLY A 119 -14.78 -5.88 4.35
C GLY A 119 -16.04 -6.53 4.86
N GLU A 120 -16.99 -6.79 3.95
CA GLU A 120 -18.18 -7.57 4.26
C GLU A 120 -17.68 -8.80 5.02
N LEU A 121 -18.01 -8.84 6.31
CA LEU A 121 -17.83 -10.01 7.13
C LEU A 121 -18.72 -11.06 6.47
N ASP A 122 -18.18 -11.83 5.52
CA ASP A 122 -18.81 -13.06 5.10
C ASP A 122 -18.86 -13.94 6.34
N LEU A 123 -19.99 -13.85 7.05
CA LEU A 123 -20.28 -14.60 8.27
C LEU A 123 -20.35 -16.13 8.04
N TYR A 124 -19.94 -16.60 6.86
CA TYR A 124 -20.11 -17.97 6.40
C TYR A 124 -18.87 -18.86 6.50
N ASP A 125 -17.69 -18.35 6.85
CA ASP A 125 -16.50 -19.21 6.94
C ASP A 125 -15.67 -19.00 8.21
N SER A 126 -16.08 -19.69 9.28
CA SER A 126 -15.51 -19.65 10.63
C SER A 126 -14.12 -20.32 10.76
N ARG A 127 -13.41 -20.57 9.66
CA ARG A 127 -12.17 -21.34 9.65
C ARG A 127 -10.96 -20.67 9.02
N VAL A 128 -11.10 -19.48 8.44
CA VAL A 128 -9.96 -18.74 7.88
C VAL A 128 -9.78 -17.47 8.71
N SER A 129 -8.63 -17.36 9.38
CA SER A 129 -8.18 -16.12 10.00
C SER A 129 -7.93 -15.07 8.91
N ARG A 130 -9.00 -14.47 8.40
CA ARG A 130 -8.90 -13.44 7.36
C ARG A 130 -8.19 -12.24 7.98
N SER A 131 -7.00 -11.92 7.48
CA SER A 131 -6.30 -10.69 7.89
C SER A 131 -7.20 -9.49 7.57
N LEU A 132 -7.54 -8.71 8.59
CA LEU A 132 -8.28 -7.47 8.39
C LEU A 132 -7.42 -6.51 7.55
N PRO A 133 -8.02 -5.76 6.62
CA PRO A 133 -7.29 -4.73 5.88
C PRO A 133 -6.56 -3.76 6.82
N VAL A 134 -5.32 -3.46 6.49
CA VAL A 134 -4.46 -2.54 7.24
C VAL A 134 -4.43 -1.19 6.54
N PHE A 135 -4.68 -0.13 7.29
CA PHE A 135 -4.56 1.24 6.79
C PHE A 135 -3.11 1.58 6.45
N ARG A 136 -2.86 2.10 5.25
CA ARG A 136 -1.51 2.43 4.75
C ARG A 136 -1.29 3.92 4.52
N GLY A 137 -2.35 4.72 4.38
CA GLY A 137 -2.22 6.16 4.19
C GLY A 137 -3.31 6.75 3.31
N TYR A 138 -3.01 7.87 2.67
CA TYR A 138 -3.95 8.64 1.85
C TYR A 138 -3.42 8.91 0.45
N LYS A 139 -4.32 8.90 -0.54
CA LYS A 139 -4.09 9.43 -1.88
C LYS A 139 -4.85 10.74 -2.06
N CYS A 140 -4.11 11.82 -2.24
CA CYS A 140 -4.62 13.17 -2.44
C CYS A 140 -4.22 13.65 -3.84
N GLY A 141 -5.16 13.61 -4.80
CA GLY A 141 -4.84 13.82 -6.22
C GLY A 141 -3.76 12.85 -6.70
N TYR A 142 -2.62 13.38 -7.15
CA TYR A 142 -1.46 12.61 -7.64
C TYR A 142 -0.40 12.32 -6.54
N LYS A 143 -0.65 12.75 -5.30
CA LYS A 143 0.26 12.57 -4.17
C LYS A 143 -0.23 11.46 -3.25
N ILE A 144 0.73 10.77 -2.64
CA ILE A 144 0.47 9.71 -1.66
C ILE A 144 1.17 10.11 -0.38
N PHE A 145 0.45 9.97 0.73
CA PHE A 145 0.93 10.22 2.07
C PHE A 145 0.86 8.91 2.84
N GLY A 146 2.01 8.31 3.14
CA GLY A 146 2.07 7.09 3.94
C GLY A 146 1.66 7.36 5.39
N ASN A 147 1.08 6.37 6.08
CA ASN A 147 0.60 6.55 7.45
C ASN A 147 1.72 7.06 8.39
N SER A 148 2.94 6.51 8.30
CA SER A 148 4.08 6.95 9.11
C SER A 148 4.44 8.42 8.89
N GLN A 149 4.32 8.90 7.66
CA GLN A 149 4.56 10.30 7.31
C GLN A 149 3.50 11.20 7.95
N VAL A 150 2.23 10.81 7.86
CA VAL A 150 1.11 11.56 8.44
C VAL A 150 1.23 11.61 9.96
N GLU A 151 1.50 10.47 10.61
CA GLU A 151 1.73 10.38 12.06
C GLU A 151 2.91 11.26 12.50
N LYS A 152 4.00 11.28 11.74
CA LYS A 152 5.14 12.14 12.02
C LYS A 152 4.76 13.62 11.95
N ILE A 153 4.04 14.02 10.91
CA ILE A 153 3.57 15.41 10.76
C ILE A 153 2.64 15.79 11.91
N LEU A 154 1.70 14.93 12.28
CA LEU A 154 0.79 15.14 13.41
C LEU A 154 1.57 15.33 14.71
N LYS A 155 2.53 14.44 14.98
CA LYS A 155 3.36 14.53 16.18
C LYS A 155 4.12 15.85 16.25
N GLU A 156 4.79 16.23 15.18
CA GLU A 156 5.55 17.50 15.13
C GLU A 156 4.62 18.72 15.22
N ALA A 157 3.42 18.65 14.62
CA ALA A 157 2.41 19.70 14.75
C ALA A 157 1.91 19.85 16.20
N TYR A 158 1.77 18.75 16.94
CA TYR A 158 1.41 18.80 18.36
C TYR A 158 2.52 19.35 19.24
N GLU A 159 3.77 18.95 18.99
CA GLU A 159 4.93 19.50 19.71
C GLU A 159 5.06 21.01 19.53
N ASN A 160 4.77 21.51 18.32
CA ASN A 160 4.83 22.95 18.01
C ASN A 160 3.54 23.72 18.32
N SER A 161 2.47 23.04 18.75
CA SER A 161 1.15 23.66 18.97
C SER A 161 1.17 24.80 19.99
N SER A 162 1.96 24.67 21.06
CA SER A 162 2.10 25.71 22.09
C SER A 162 2.78 26.98 21.56
N LEU A 163 3.85 26.82 20.77
CA LEU A 163 4.54 27.92 20.10
C LEU A 163 3.59 28.67 19.16
N TRP A 164 2.86 27.94 18.34
CA TRP A 164 1.93 28.51 17.39
C TRP A 164 0.74 29.22 18.05
N GLN A 165 0.20 28.65 19.15
CA GLN A 165 -0.84 29.31 19.95
C GLN A 165 -0.35 30.63 20.55
N SER A 166 0.88 30.67 21.07
CA SER A 166 1.46 31.89 21.65
C SER A 166 1.68 33.03 20.65
N GLN A 167 1.73 32.71 19.35
CA GLN A 167 1.97 33.67 18.28
C GLN A 167 0.66 34.14 17.62
N GLU A 168 -0.51 33.80 18.18
CA GLU A 168 -1.84 34.01 17.59
C GLU A 168 -1.95 33.48 16.14
N THR A 169 -1.02 32.64 15.72
CA THR A 169 -1.00 32.07 14.39
C THR A 169 -1.85 30.83 14.46
N VAL A 170 -3.13 30.98 14.12
CA VAL A 170 -4.07 29.86 14.22
C VAL A 170 -3.64 28.78 13.22
N ILE A 171 -2.95 27.76 13.71
CA ILE A 171 -2.47 26.59 12.94
C ILE A 171 -3.66 25.94 12.25
N SER A 172 -4.77 25.86 13.00
CA SER A 172 -6.06 25.52 12.46
C SER A 172 -6.58 26.74 11.74
N PHE A 173 -6.52 26.75 10.41
CA PHE A 173 -7.35 27.66 9.65
C PHE A 173 -8.76 27.52 10.20
N SER A 174 -9.26 28.62 10.77
CA SER A 174 -10.60 28.69 11.34
C SER A 174 -11.57 28.14 10.30
N ARG A 175 -12.24 27.04 10.69
CA ARG A 175 -13.35 26.36 10.00
C ARG A 175 -13.54 26.79 8.54
N LEU A 176 -12.84 26.16 7.60
CA LEU A 176 -13.29 26.20 6.21
C LEU A 176 -14.61 25.45 6.15
N LEU A 177 -15.73 26.18 6.12
CA LEU A 177 -17.10 25.63 6.21
C LEU A 177 -17.31 24.49 5.22
N ASP A 178 -16.78 24.63 4.01
CA ASP A 178 -16.86 23.63 2.94
C ASP A 178 -16.19 22.31 3.33
N ILE A 179 -15.07 22.36 4.07
CA ILE A 179 -14.37 21.16 4.51
C ILE A 179 -15.06 20.53 5.73
N GLY A 180 -15.56 21.35 6.66
CA GLY A 180 -16.36 20.85 7.79
C GLY A 180 -17.57 20.04 7.32
N GLN A 181 -18.21 20.45 6.22
CA GLN A 181 -19.31 19.70 5.60
C GLN A 181 -18.87 18.31 5.10
N LEU A 182 -17.65 18.17 4.55
CA LEU A 182 -17.14 16.87 4.10
C LEU A 182 -17.08 15.85 5.25
N PHE A 183 -16.69 16.28 6.46
CA PHE A 183 -16.53 15.39 7.62
C PHE A 183 -17.75 15.35 8.54
N GLY A 184 -18.76 16.20 8.27
CA GLY A 184 -19.99 16.28 9.06
C GLY A 184 -19.77 16.71 10.51
N ARG A 185 -18.67 17.42 10.80
CA ARG A 185 -18.29 17.85 12.16
C ARG A 185 -17.35 19.05 12.13
N GLU A 186 -17.12 19.63 13.30
CA GLU A 186 -16.06 20.62 13.47
C GLU A 186 -14.69 19.98 13.29
N ILE A 187 -13.82 20.66 12.56
CA ILE A 187 -12.49 20.19 12.21
C ILE A 187 -11.44 21.27 12.46
N LEU A 188 -10.22 20.81 12.62
CA LEU A 188 -9.01 21.61 12.56
C LEU A 188 -8.16 21.10 11.39
N LEU A 189 -7.45 22.01 10.74
CA LEU A 189 -6.62 21.70 9.59
C LEU A 189 -5.15 21.83 9.96
N LEU A 190 -4.34 20.89 9.50
CA LEU A 190 -2.89 20.92 9.63
C LEU A 190 -2.24 20.84 8.25
N PRO A 191 -1.06 21.46 8.06
CA PRO A 191 -0.32 21.35 6.82
C PRO A 191 0.08 19.89 6.54
N SER A 192 0.07 19.46 5.28
CA SER A 192 0.54 18.12 4.90
C SER A 192 2.08 17.98 4.87
N LYS A 193 2.80 18.97 5.39
CA LYS A 193 4.25 19.01 5.51
C LYS A 193 4.59 19.66 6.84
N ILE A 194 5.68 19.20 7.44
CA ILE A 194 6.25 19.81 8.63
C ILE A 194 6.57 21.27 8.32
N SER A 195 6.12 22.15 9.20
CA SER A 195 6.41 23.58 9.19
C SER A 195 6.92 23.97 10.57
N TYR A 196 7.95 24.81 10.63
CA TYR A 196 8.55 25.27 11.89
C TYR A 196 8.25 26.74 12.18
N THR A 197 7.81 27.50 11.18
CA THR A 197 7.47 28.92 11.34
C THR A 197 6.06 29.23 10.82
N PRO A 198 5.38 30.27 11.36
CA PRO A 198 4.10 30.79 10.86
C PRO A 198 4.07 31.04 9.35
N GLU A 199 5.13 31.62 8.79
CA GLU A 199 5.23 31.95 7.36
C GLU A 199 5.28 30.70 6.49
N GLN A 200 5.94 29.64 6.99
CA GLN A 200 5.92 28.33 6.33
C GLN A 200 4.53 27.72 6.36
N VAL A 201 3.73 27.96 7.39
CA VAL A 201 2.35 27.45 7.45
C VAL A 201 1.50 28.10 6.35
N THR A 202 1.56 29.43 6.17
CA THR A 202 0.80 30.12 5.10
C THR A 202 1.25 29.74 3.69
N GLU A 203 2.56 29.54 3.49
CA GLU A 203 3.08 29.03 2.21
C GLU A 203 2.65 27.56 1.99
N VAL A 204 2.70 26.73 3.02
CA VAL A 204 2.31 25.31 2.94
C VAL A 204 0.79 25.14 2.85
N THR A 205 -0.04 26.11 3.24
CA THR A 205 -1.49 26.03 3.01
C THR A 205 -1.93 26.50 1.63
N SER A 206 -1.00 27.06 0.84
CA SER A 206 -1.15 27.11 -0.61
C SER A 206 -0.96 25.74 -1.28
N ASN A 207 -0.43 24.74 -0.56
CA ASN A 207 -0.35 23.35 -1.01
C ASN A 207 -1.77 22.78 -1.08
N PRO A 208 -2.09 22.01 -2.14
CA PRO A 208 -3.43 21.48 -2.28
C PRO A 208 -3.83 20.50 -1.18
N SER A 209 -2.91 19.87 -0.44
CA SER A 209 -3.25 18.81 0.52
C SER A 209 -3.11 19.26 1.98
N LEU A 210 -4.11 18.92 2.82
CA LEU A 210 -4.15 19.22 4.26
C LEU A 210 -4.54 17.97 5.06
N ILE A 211 -4.05 17.88 6.29
CA ILE A 211 -4.47 16.88 7.27
C ILE A 211 -5.66 17.43 8.06
N VAL A 212 -6.66 16.60 8.29
CA VAL A 212 -7.90 16.97 8.99
C VAL A 212 -7.94 16.24 10.33
N ILE A 213 -8.07 17.01 11.42
CA ILE A 213 -8.23 16.48 12.77
C ILE A 213 -9.50 17.04 13.42
N ASP A 214 -9.98 16.42 14.49
CA ASP A 214 -11.08 16.98 15.30
C ASP A 214 -10.59 17.85 16.47
N SER A 215 -11.52 18.37 17.28
CA SER A 215 -11.24 19.15 18.48
C SER A 215 -10.53 18.38 19.59
N GLU A 216 -10.55 17.04 19.53
CA GLU A 216 -9.82 16.15 20.43
C GLU A 216 -8.44 15.76 19.85
N TYR A 217 -8.01 16.41 18.77
CA TYR A 217 -6.76 16.12 18.07
C TYR A 217 -6.67 14.68 17.52
N ARG A 218 -7.80 14.09 17.15
CA ARG A 218 -7.84 12.80 16.46
C ARG A 218 -7.79 13.01 14.95
N LEU A 219 -7.00 12.19 14.26
CA LEU A 219 -6.96 12.17 12.80
C LEU A 219 -8.33 11.73 12.24
N LEU A 220 -8.93 12.57 11.41
CA LEU A 220 -10.17 12.27 10.69
C LEU A 220 -9.91 11.90 9.23
N GLY A 221 -8.80 12.36 8.65
CA GLY A 221 -8.45 12.09 7.27
C GLY A 221 -7.52 13.14 6.68
N MET A 222 -7.49 13.19 5.34
CA MET A 222 -6.83 14.24 4.58
C MET A 222 -7.78 14.79 3.53
N VAL A 223 -7.53 16.02 3.09
CA VAL A 223 -8.25 16.68 2.01
C VAL A 223 -7.29 17.24 0.98
N ASN A 224 -7.79 17.36 -0.25
CA ASN A 224 -7.06 17.91 -1.37
C ASN A 224 -7.89 19.01 -2.05
N LYS A 225 -7.24 20.08 -2.50
CA LYS A 225 -7.84 21.15 -3.28
C LYS A 225 -7.66 20.85 -4.76
N VAL A 226 -8.77 20.70 -5.47
CA VAL A 226 -8.82 20.51 -6.92
C VAL A 226 -9.58 21.68 -7.53
N GLY A 227 -8.83 22.56 -8.21
CA GLY A 227 -9.36 23.86 -8.64
C GLY A 227 -9.83 24.68 -7.45
N ASN A 228 -11.14 24.96 -7.40
CA ASN A 228 -11.79 25.72 -6.32
C ASN A 228 -12.55 24.85 -5.32
N GLN A 229 -12.48 23.52 -5.45
CA GLN A 229 -13.21 22.59 -4.60
C GLN A 229 -12.26 21.80 -3.71
N TRP A 230 -12.77 21.41 -2.53
CA TRP A 230 -12.09 20.49 -1.62
C TRP A 230 -12.70 19.10 -1.75
N GLU A 231 -11.86 18.09 -1.83
CA GLU A 231 -12.24 16.69 -1.87
C GLU A 231 -11.55 15.92 -0.73
N LYS A 232 -12.20 14.85 -0.24
CA LYS A 232 -11.53 13.92 0.66
C LYS A 232 -10.48 13.13 -0.11
N CYS A 233 -9.31 12.98 0.48
CA CYS A 233 -8.32 12.05 -0.03
C CYS A 233 -8.84 10.61 0.13
N LEU A 234 -8.52 9.76 -0.82
CA LEU A 234 -8.85 8.34 -0.75
C LEU A 234 -7.98 7.66 0.31
N GLU A 235 -8.59 6.92 1.21
CA GLU A 235 -7.86 6.05 2.12
C GLU A 235 -7.30 4.84 1.36
N LEU A 236 -6.04 4.53 1.63
CA LEU A 236 -5.35 3.39 1.05
C LEU A 236 -5.30 2.28 2.08
N TRP A 237 -6.04 1.21 1.80
CA TRP A 237 -6.12 0.01 2.62
C TRP A 237 -5.47 -1.16 1.89
N GLU A 238 -4.86 -2.06 2.66
CA GLU A 238 -4.18 -3.23 2.12
C GLU A 238 -4.56 -4.50 2.85
N LYS A 239 -4.77 -5.60 2.12
CA LYS A 239 -4.75 -6.94 2.72
C LYS A 239 -3.31 -7.44 2.82
N GLU A 240 -2.79 -7.62 4.03
CA GLU A 240 -1.45 -8.20 4.22
C GLU A 240 -1.44 -9.68 3.80
N PRO A 241 -0.35 -10.16 3.18
CA PRO A 241 -0.19 -11.56 2.85
C PRO A 241 -0.24 -12.38 4.14
N GLU A 242 -1.09 -13.39 4.15
CA GLU A 242 -1.24 -14.27 5.29
C GLU A 242 0.03 -15.15 5.39
N PRO A 243 0.69 -15.18 6.55
CA PRO A 243 1.77 -16.14 6.77
C PRO A 243 1.18 -17.54 6.62
N PHE A 244 1.89 -18.43 5.93
CA PHE A 244 1.53 -19.83 5.92
C PHE A 244 1.48 -20.35 7.36
N GLN A 245 0.27 -20.67 7.84
CA GLN A 245 0.12 -21.46 9.05
C GLN A 245 0.42 -22.90 8.64
N SER A 246 1.53 -23.46 9.13
CA SER A 246 1.80 -24.88 8.97
C SER A 246 0.58 -25.64 9.46
N VAL A 247 -0.07 -26.39 8.58
CA VAL A 247 -1.11 -27.33 8.98
C VAL A 247 -0.46 -28.26 10.00
N ASP A 248 -0.87 -28.16 11.25
CA ASP A 248 -0.45 -29.07 12.32
C ASP A 248 -0.79 -30.51 11.88
N ASN A 249 0.23 -31.24 11.42
CA ASN A 249 0.12 -32.65 11.03
C ASN A 249 0.02 -33.59 12.26
N THR A 250 -0.46 -33.09 13.39
CA THR A 250 -0.85 -33.90 14.56
C THR A 250 -2.29 -34.39 14.40
N ARG A 251 -2.56 -35.14 13.32
CA ARG A 251 -3.76 -35.97 13.23
C ARG A 251 -3.42 -37.37 12.71
N ASN A 252 -3.30 -38.27 13.68
CA ASN A 252 -3.51 -39.72 13.63
C ASN A 252 -2.44 -40.59 12.95
N SER A 253 -1.33 -40.80 13.64
CA SER A 253 -0.67 -42.12 13.66
C SER A 253 -1.37 -42.99 14.70
N SER A 254 -2.51 -43.58 14.36
CA SER A 254 -3.06 -44.70 15.12
C SER A 254 -2.25 -45.95 14.77
N GLU A 255 -1.43 -46.39 15.71
CA GLU A 255 -0.78 -47.70 15.73
C GLU A 255 -1.82 -48.81 15.51
N SER A 256 -1.76 -49.49 14.37
CA SER A 256 -2.36 -50.81 14.22
C SER A 256 -1.37 -51.84 14.73
N GLY A 257 -1.56 -52.27 15.98
CA GLY A 257 -0.84 -53.39 16.57
C GLY A 257 -1.13 -54.68 15.81
N PHE A 258 -0.08 -55.30 15.26
CA PHE A 258 -0.10 -56.69 14.83
C PHE A 258 0.26 -57.56 16.04
N SER A 259 -0.71 -58.31 16.56
CA SER A 259 -0.48 -59.40 17.51
C SER A 259 -0.52 -60.70 16.72
N ALA A 260 0.62 -61.40 16.64
CA ALA A 260 0.71 -62.74 16.09
C ALA A 260 0.23 -63.77 17.12
N ALA A 261 -0.49 -64.78 16.63
CA ALA A 261 -0.79 -66.03 17.31
C ALA A 261 -0.04 -67.17 16.60
#